data_AF-A0A3D2FK91-F1
#
_entry.id   AF-A0A3D2FK91-F1
#
_cell.length_a   1.000
_cell.length_b   1.000
_cell.length_c   1.000
_cell.angle_alpha   90.00
_cell.angle_beta   90.00
_cell.angle_gamma   90.00
#
_symmetry.space_group_name_H-M   'P 1'
#
loop_
_entity.id
_entity.type
_entity.pdbx_description
1 polymer ?
#
loop_
_entity_poly.entity_id
_entity_poly.type
_entity_poly.pdbx_seq_one_letter_code
_entity_poly.pdbx_strand_id
1 'polypeptide(L)'
;MEIVKLAVFALTAGFGWAIIAYAGYANPRGWPVGAWLAGNFSWLQGLAYVALIGAVVASAYSGAWWHALIVIVAANIFVRLLFPALGPRSQIASSFGVLFGIPLSAVMLWL
;
A
#
# COMPACT_ATOMS: atom_id res chain seq x y z
N MET A 1 -16.90 -7.33 -11.79
CA MET A 1 -16.06 -7.87 -10.70
C MET A 1 -14.60 -7.46 -10.83
N GLU A 2 -14.07 -7.42 -12.06
CA GLU A 2 -12.68 -7.04 -12.35
C GLU A 2 -12.26 -5.66 -11.80
N ILE A 3 -13.08 -4.61 -11.97
CA ILE A 3 -12.81 -3.28 -11.42
C ILE A 3 -12.61 -3.31 -9.90
N VAL A 4 -13.40 -4.13 -9.18
CA VAL A 4 -13.31 -4.26 -7.72
C VAL A 4 -11.98 -4.91 -7.32
N LYS A 5 -11.54 -5.96 -8.04
CA LYS A 5 -10.23 -6.59 -7.80
C LYS A 5 -9.09 -5.60 -7.99
N LEU A 6 -9.10 -4.86 -9.10
CA LEU A 6 -8.09 -3.84 -9.38
C LEU A 6 -8.07 -2.74 -8.31
N ALA A 7 -9.24 -2.30 -7.83
CA ALA A 7 -9.32 -1.34 -6.75
C ALA A 7 -8.71 -1.89 -5.45
N VAL A 8 -9.02 -3.13 -5.08
CA VAL A 8 -8.46 -3.79 -3.88
C VAL A 8 -6.94 -3.93 -4.00
N PHE A 9 -6.42 -4.38 -5.15
CA PHE A 9 -4.98 -4.49 -5.38
C PHE A 9 -4.30 -3.12 -5.34
N ALA A 10 -4.89 -2.10 -5.98
CA ALA A 10 -4.37 -0.73 -5.96
C ALA A 10 -4.33 -0.12 -4.55
N LEU A 11 -5.37 -0.34 -3.75
CA LEU A 11 -5.42 0.13 -2.36
C LEU A 11 -4.38 -0.60 -1.50
N THR A 12 -4.29 -1.92 -1.62
CA THR A 12 -3.30 -2.73 -0.88
C THR A 12 -1.88 -2.31 -1.22
N ALA A 13 -1.58 -2.15 -2.51
CA ALA A 13 -0.31 -1.64 -2.98
C ALA A 13 -0.05 -0.22 -2.49
N GLY A 14 -1.07 0.64 -2.54
CA GLY A 14 -1.01 2.02 -2.08
C GLY A 14 -0.68 2.13 -0.60
N PHE A 15 -1.31 1.34 0.27
CA PHE A 15 -0.98 1.33 1.70
C PHE A 15 0.42 0.79 1.98
N GLY A 16 0.86 -0.25 1.26
CA GLY A 16 2.24 -0.73 1.32
C GLY A 16 3.24 0.38 0.95
N TRP A 17 3.00 1.05 -0.16
CA TRP A 17 3.83 2.17 -0.60
C TRP A 17 3.80 3.34 0.40
N ALA A 18 2.63 3.68 0.95
CA ALA A 18 2.52 4.73 1.94
C ALA A 18 3.38 4.45 3.18
N ILE A 19 3.43 3.21 3.67
CA ILE A 19 4.32 2.82 4.78
C ILE A 19 5.79 2.98 4.40
N ILE A 20 6.20 2.50 3.23
CA ILE A 20 7.59 2.57 2.76
C ILE A 20 8.05 4.03 2.60
N ALA A 21 7.19 4.89 2.04
CA ALA A 21 7.51 6.28 1.77
C ALA A 21 7.29 7.22 2.97
N TYR A 22 6.61 6.78 4.03
CA TYR A 22 6.15 7.65 5.11
C TYR A 22 7.28 8.43 5.76
N ALA A 23 8.41 7.79 6.11
CA ALA A 23 9.52 8.48 6.76
C ALA A 23 10.09 9.62 5.89
N GLY A 24 10.27 9.38 4.58
CA GLY A 24 10.71 10.39 3.63
C GLY A 24 9.73 11.55 3.46
N TYR A 25 8.44 11.29 3.65
CA TYR A 25 7.39 12.32 3.59
C TYR A 25 7.22 13.08 4.92
N ALA A 26 7.32 12.38 6.05
CA ALA A 26 7.06 12.86 7.40
C ALA A 26 8.19 13.71 7.97
N ASN A 27 9.46 13.28 7.78
CA ASN A 27 10.63 13.95 8.34
C ASN A 27 10.74 15.44 7.94
N PRO A 28 10.59 15.82 6.65
CA PRO A 28 10.64 17.24 6.26
C PRO A 28 9.49 18.08 6.82
N ARG A 29 8.42 17.44 7.32
CA ARG A 29 7.21 18.10 7.85
C ARG A 29 7.15 18.08 9.37
N GLY A 30 8.15 17.51 10.04
CA GLY A 30 8.17 17.36 11.50
C GLY A 30 7.08 16.42 12.03
N TRP A 31 6.56 15.51 11.20
CA TRP A 31 5.55 14.56 11.64
C TRP A 31 6.18 13.40 12.41
N PRO A 32 5.50 12.87 13.43
CA PRO A 32 6.03 11.74 14.18
C PRO A 32 6.16 10.51 13.28
N VAL A 33 7.31 9.84 13.38
CA VAL A 33 7.55 8.52 12.81
C VAL A 33 7.51 7.53 13.96
N GLY A 34 6.42 6.77 14.06
CA GLY A 34 6.25 5.80 15.15
C GLY A 34 7.40 4.78 15.20
N ALA A 35 7.73 4.30 16.41
CA ALA A 35 8.85 3.40 16.67
C ALA A 35 8.83 2.12 15.79
N TRP A 36 7.64 1.70 15.37
CA TRP A 36 7.44 0.52 14.52
C TRP A 36 7.88 0.75 13.07
N LEU A 37 8.19 1.99 12.69
CA LEU A 37 8.87 2.38 11.45
C LEU A 37 10.27 2.95 11.70
N ALA A 38 10.65 3.15 12.98
CA ALA A 38 11.94 3.68 13.36
C ALA A 38 12.95 2.52 13.40
N GLY A 39 13.60 2.29 12.26
CA GLY A 39 14.64 1.27 12.08
C GLY A 39 14.98 1.13 10.60
N ASN A 40 16.15 0.57 10.28
CA ASN A 40 16.56 0.39 8.89
C ASN A 40 15.63 -0.57 8.13
N PHE A 41 15.01 -1.54 8.83
CA PHE A 41 13.99 -2.43 8.26
C PHE A 41 13.09 -3.00 9.37
N SER A 42 11.89 -2.46 9.53
CA SER A 42 10.92 -2.99 10.50
C SER A 42 10.07 -4.13 9.93
N TRP A 43 9.51 -4.98 10.79
CA TRP A 43 8.61 -6.06 10.36
C TRP A 43 7.41 -5.52 9.55
N LEU A 44 6.92 -4.34 9.92
CA LEU A 44 5.82 -3.67 9.23
C LEU A 44 6.24 -3.16 7.83
N GLN A 45 7.47 -2.67 7.67
CA GLN A 45 8.03 -2.35 6.36
C GLN A 45 8.17 -3.61 5.50
N GLY A 46 8.59 -4.74 6.09
CA GLY A 46 8.60 -6.04 5.41
C GLY A 46 7.21 -6.42 4.87
N LEU A 47 6.18 -6.35 5.71
CA LEU A 47 4.80 -6.59 5.27
C LEU A 47 4.31 -5.58 4.23
N ALA A 48 4.75 -4.32 4.32
CA ALA A 48 4.41 -3.30 3.35
C ALA A 48 5.00 -3.60 1.95
N TYR A 49 6.23 -4.12 1.89
CA TYR A 49 6.81 -4.62 0.63
C TYR A 49 6.04 -5.82 0.08
N VAL A 50 5.63 -6.76 0.95
CA VAL A 50 4.78 -7.89 0.56
C VAL A 50 3.43 -7.41 0.02
N ALA A 51 2.79 -6.43 0.67
CA ALA A 51 1.55 -5.84 0.20
C ALA A 51 1.71 -5.16 -1.16
N LEU A 52 2.76 -4.36 -1.35
CA LEU A 52 3.04 -3.66 -2.61
C LEU A 52 3.35 -4.63 -3.75
N ILE A 53 4.39 -5.45 -3.60
CA ILE A 53 4.85 -6.36 -4.65
C ILE A 53 3.79 -7.44 -4.89
N GLY A 54 3.25 -8.01 -3.81
CA GLY A 54 2.23 -9.05 -3.87
C GLY A 54 0.96 -8.61 -4.59
N ALA A 55 0.43 -7.41 -4.29
CA ALA A 55 -0.76 -6.91 -4.97
C ALA A 55 -0.51 -6.59 -6.46
N VAL A 56 0.67 -6.06 -6.80
CA VAL A 56 1.05 -5.82 -8.22
C VAL A 56 1.13 -7.15 -8.98
N VAL A 57 1.84 -8.13 -8.42
CA VAL A 57 1.97 -9.46 -9.04
C VAL A 57 0.61 -10.15 -9.13
N ALA A 58 -0.18 -10.15 -8.05
CA ALA A 58 -1.53 -10.70 -8.03
C ALA A 58 -2.42 -10.11 -9.13
N SER A 59 -2.35 -8.79 -9.34
CA SER A 59 -3.14 -8.13 -10.37
C SER A 59 -2.78 -8.54 -11.80
N ALA A 60 -1.49 -8.80 -12.08
CA ALA A 60 -1.04 -9.31 -13.38
C ALA A 60 -1.55 -10.74 -13.63
N TYR A 61 -1.61 -11.57 -12.58
CA TYR A 61 -2.12 -12.94 -12.67
C TYR A 61 -3.65 -13.02 -12.69
N SER A 62 -4.35 -12.02 -12.16
CA SER A 62 -5.82 -12.05 -12.08
C SER A 62 -6.52 -11.72 -13.40
N GLY A 63 -5.78 -11.37 -14.46
CA GLY A 63 -6.34 -10.95 -15.74
C GLY A 63 -5.26 -10.66 -16.77
N ALA A 64 -5.23 -9.44 -17.31
CA ALA A 64 -4.23 -9.04 -18.29
C ALA A 64 -2.94 -8.52 -17.63
N TRP A 65 -1.79 -8.70 -18.30
CA TRP A 65 -0.49 -8.28 -17.78
C TRP A 65 -0.41 -6.76 -17.48
N TRP A 66 -1.16 -5.93 -18.20
CA TRP A 66 -1.18 -4.47 -18.01
C TRP A 66 -1.95 -4.04 -16.76
N HIS A 67 -2.66 -4.94 -16.07
CA HIS A 67 -3.27 -4.66 -14.76
C HIS A 67 -2.23 -4.22 -13.73
N ALA A 68 -1.03 -4.81 -13.76
CA ALA A 68 0.06 -4.39 -12.89
C ALA A 68 0.40 -2.90 -13.08
N LEU A 69 0.41 -2.41 -14.32
CA LEU A 69 0.67 -1.00 -14.60
C LEU A 69 -0.42 -0.11 -14.00
N ILE A 70 -1.69 -0.51 -14.15
CA ILE A 70 -2.81 0.24 -13.54
C ILE A 70 -2.70 0.27 -12.03
N VAL A 71 -2.42 -0.88 -11.39
CA VAL A 71 -2.28 -0.96 -9.94
C VAL A 71 -1.12 -0.09 -9.44
N ILE A 72 0.03 -0.09 -10.13
CA ILE A 72 1.17 0.77 -9.78
C ILE A 72 0.78 2.25 -9.88
N VAL A 73 0.17 2.66 -10.99
CA VAL A 73 -0.22 4.06 -11.22
C VAL A 73 -1.29 4.51 -10.20
N ALA A 74 -2.33 3.70 -10.02
CA ALA A 74 -3.41 3.99 -9.07
C ALA A 74 -2.90 4.02 -7.62
N ALA A 75 -2.03 3.09 -7.23
CA ALA A 75 -1.39 3.09 -5.91
C ALA A 75 -0.56 4.36 -5.69
N ASN A 76 0.22 4.80 -6.70
CA ASN A 76 1.00 6.02 -6.59
C ASN A 76 0.12 7.26 -6.40
N ILE A 77 -0.95 7.38 -7.20
CA ILE A 77 -1.93 8.47 -7.06
C ILE A 77 -2.56 8.43 -5.67
N PHE A 78 -3.00 7.25 -5.22
CA PHE A 78 -3.59 7.07 -3.90
C PHE A 78 -2.66 7.56 -2.78
N VAL A 79 -1.38 7.17 -2.79
CA VAL A 79 -0.40 7.61 -1.76
C VAL A 79 -0.26 9.13 -1.74
N ARG A 80 -0.16 9.76 -2.92
CA ARG A 80 -0.04 11.21 -3.07
C ARG A 80 -1.26 11.96 -2.53
N LEU A 81 -2.44 11.34 -2.57
CA LEU A 81 -3.67 11.89 -2.00
C LEU A 81 -3.79 11.58 -0.49
N LEU A 82 -3.36 10.40 -0.07
CA LEU A 82 -3.49 9.91 1.30
C LEU A 82 -2.69 10.78 2.29
N PHE A 83 -1.44 11.09 1.96
CA PHE A 83 -0.57 11.86 2.85
C PHE A 83 -1.08 13.26 3.18
N PRO A 84 -1.45 14.14 2.22
CA PRO A 84 -2.02 15.43 2.53
C PRO A 84 -3.40 15.33 3.19
N ALA A 85 -4.21 14.32 2.84
CA ALA A 85 -5.55 14.17 3.40
C ALA A 85 -5.54 13.77 4.88
N LEU A 86 -4.66 12.86 5.28
CA LEU A 86 -4.65 12.29 6.63
C LEU A 86 -3.53 12.82 7.53
N GLY A 87 -2.54 13.50 6.97
CA GLY A 87 -1.45 14.03 7.77
C GLY A 87 -0.68 12.90 8.49
N PRO A 88 -0.32 13.09 9.77
CA PRO A 88 0.29 12.06 10.62
C PRO A 88 -0.57 10.79 10.76
N ARG A 89 -1.90 10.89 10.60
CA ARG A 89 -2.81 9.73 10.70
C ARG A 89 -2.63 8.74 9.54
N SER A 90 -1.96 9.14 8.47
CA SER A 90 -1.65 8.27 7.33
C SER A 90 -0.78 7.07 7.75
N GLN A 91 0.09 7.20 8.76
CA GLN A 91 0.85 6.07 9.28
C GLN A 91 -0.07 4.99 9.84
N ILE A 92 -1.02 5.37 10.68
CA ILE A 92 -1.95 4.44 11.34
C ILE A 92 -2.88 3.81 10.28
N ALA A 93 -3.46 4.63 9.41
CA ALA A 93 -4.34 4.16 8.34
C ALA A 93 -3.64 3.17 7.41
N SER A 94 -2.39 3.46 7.02
CA SER A 94 -1.63 2.59 6.13
C SER A 94 -1.19 1.30 6.81
N SER A 95 -0.91 1.34 8.13
CA SER A 95 -0.60 0.13 8.89
C SER A 95 -1.77 -0.85 8.88
N PHE A 96 -2.98 -0.37 9.19
CA PHE A 96 -4.19 -1.18 9.10
C PHE A 96 -4.48 -1.61 7.66
N GLY A 97 -4.30 -0.71 6.70
CA GLY A 97 -4.46 -0.98 5.28
C GLY A 97 -3.56 -2.12 4.78
N VAL A 98 -2.31 -2.20 5.24
CA VAL A 98 -1.41 -3.34 4.94
C VAL A 98 -1.92 -4.62 5.59
N LEU A 99 -2.25 -4.58 6.90
CA LEU A 99 -2.66 -5.77 7.65
C LEU A 99 -3.93 -6.42 7.10
N PHE A 100 -4.92 -5.61 6.68
CA PHE A 100 -6.18 -6.10 6.11
C PHE A 100 -6.15 -6.23 4.58
N GLY A 101 -5.31 -5.46 3.90
CA GLY A 101 -5.21 -5.47 2.43
C GLY A 101 -4.59 -6.75 1.88
N ILE A 102 -3.61 -7.33 2.57
CA ILE A 102 -2.99 -8.61 2.18
C ILE A 102 -4.02 -9.75 2.12
N PRO A 103 -4.77 -10.08 3.20
CA PRO A 103 -5.76 -11.16 3.15
C PRO A 103 -6.90 -10.84 2.18
N LEU A 104 -7.32 -9.57 2.09
CA LEU A 104 -8.36 -9.17 1.14
C LEU A 104 -7.92 -9.37 -0.32
N SER A 105 -6.68 -9.00 -0.65
CA SER A 105 -6.09 -9.24 -1.97
C SER A 105 -5.99 -10.74 -2.28
N ALA A 106 -5.62 -11.55 -1.28
CA ALA A 106 -5.59 -13.00 -1.44
C ALA A 106 -6.98 -13.55 -1.77
N VAL A 107 -8.04 -13.09 -1.10
CA VAL A 107 -9.43 -13.50 -1.40
C VAL A 107 -9.83 -13.08 -2.82
N MET A 108 -9.48 -11.87 -3.25
CA MET A 108 -9.84 -11.36 -4.58
C MET A 108 -9.22 -12.14 -5.74
N LEU A 109 -8.14 -12.89 -5.50
CA LEU A 109 -7.55 -13.79 -6.51
C LEU A 109 -8.41 -15.02 -6.81
N TRP A 110 -9.24 -15.45 -5.85
CA TRP A 110 -10.05 -16.67 -5.95
C TRP A 110 -11.51 -16.42 -6.32
N LEU A 111 -11.98 -15.18 -6.13
CA LEU A 111 -13.18 -14.65 -6.78
C LEU A 111 -12.83 -14.28 -8.23
#